data_AF-A0A950NR50-F1
#
_entry.id   AF-A0A950NR50-F1
#
_cell.length_a   1.000
_cell.length_b   1.000
_cell.length_c   1.000
_cell.angle_alpha   90.00
_cell.angle_beta   90.00
_cell.angle_gamma   90.00
#
_symmetry.space_group_name_H-M   'P 1'
#
loop_
_entity.id
_entity.type
_entity.pdbx_description
1 polymer ?
#
loop_
_entity_poly.entity_id
_entity_poly.type
_entity_poly.pdbx_seq_one_letter_code
_entity_poly.pdbx_strand_id
1 'polypeptide(L)'
;MASLDRLAPPDLRAVVSRYRDALRAHQDELNRLNVYPVPDGDTGTNMALTLESVANEIGTADTMPEVCRAIAHGSLMGARGNSGVILSQILRGLADTFAALDAVGPGDVVAGLRRASDAAYQAVMHPVEGTILTVVREAAEAAEAADANGAVSLVDVLDRALDTARESVRRTPELLPVLREAGVVDAGGYALTVVLSGIIGALRGSAPPPVAHQAAARVTHPQHSSTTYRYCTNFAVTGAGLEQRRFVRAL
;
A
#
# COMPACT_ATOMS: atom_id res chain seq x y z
N MET A 1 -7.84 -0.43 26.79
CA MET A 1 -8.10 0.89 26.18
C MET A 1 -9.28 0.74 25.24
N ALA A 2 -10.18 1.72 25.17
CA ALA A 2 -11.24 1.72 24.16
C ALA A 2 -10.61 1.89 22.77
N SER A 3 -11.17 1.25 21.75
CA SER A 3 -10.75 1.43 20.36
C SER A 3 -10.91 2.88 19.94
N LEU A 4 -9.93 3.43 19.23
CA LEU A 4 -10.07 4.75 18.59
C LEU A 4 -11.04 4.64 17.42
N ASP A 5 -12.11 5.43 17.44
CA ASP A 5 -13.10 5.49 16.35
C ASP A 5 -12.84 6.65 15.37
N ARG A 6 -11.95 7.58 15.75
CA ARG A 6 -11.45 8.66 14.90
C ARG A 6 -9.95 8.85 15.12
N LEU A 7 -9.24 9.26 14.06
CA LEU A 7 -7.80 9.50 14.07
C LEU A 7 -7.51 11.00 13.97
N ALA A 8 -6.95 11.56 15.03
CA ALA A 8 -6.38 12.90 15.02
C ALA A 8 -4.97 12.88 14.39
N PRO A 9 -4.34 14.05 14.13
CA PRO A 9 -2.99 14.09 13.55
C PRO A 9 -1.94 13.25 14.29
N PRO A 10 -1.87 13.22 15.64
CA PRO A 10 -0.95 12.35 16.36
C PRO A 10 -1.18 10.86 16.09
N ASP A 11 -2.44 10.44 15.92
CA ASP A 11 -2.79 9.05 15.63
C ASP A 11 -2.32 8.65 14.23
N LEU A 12 -2.47 9.53 13.24
CA LEU A 12 -1.93 9.27 11.89
C LEU A 12 -0.40 9.15 11.88
N ARG A 13 0.32 9.98 12.66
CA ARG A 13 1.78 9.83 12.82
C ARG A 13 2.14 8.48 13.43
N ALA A 14 1.39 8.04 14.44
CA ALA A 14 1.58 6.75 15.08
C ALA A 14 1.28 5.60 14.11
N VAL A 15 0.22 5.71 13.30
CA VAL A 15 -0.13 4.77 12.24
C VAL A 15 1.01 4.62 11.23
N VAL A 16 1.57 5.72 10.73
CA VAL A 16 2.69 5.68 9.77
C VAL A 16 3.94 5.05 10.39
N SER A 17 4.26 5.38 11.64
CA SER A 17 5.41 4.80 12.34
C SER A 17 5.26 3.29 12.49
N ARG A 18 4.06 2.82 12.86
CA ARG A 18 3.75 1.39 12.97
C ARG A 18 3.73 0.68 11.63
N TYR A 19 3.25 1.35 10.58
CA TYR A 19 3.38 0.85 9.21
C TYR A 19 4.86 0.62 8.90
N ARG A 20 5.71 1.65 9.00
CA ARG A 20 7.15 1.53 8.76
C ARG A 20 7.76 0.33 9.52
N ASP A 21 7.47 0.21 10.80
CA ASP A 21 8.04 -0.84 11.65
C ASP A 21 7.54 -2.24 11.25
N ALA A 22 6.25 -2.39 10.98
CA ALA A 22 5.66 -3.65 10.53
C ALA A 22 6.24 -4.09 9.18
N LEU A 23 6.39 -3.16 8.24
CA LEU A 23 6.97 -3.45 6.94
C LEU A 23 8.46 -3.80 7.07
N ARG A 24 9.22 -3.09 7.91
CA ARG A 24 10.63 -3.41 8.20
C ARG A 24 10.78 -4.82 8.77
N ALA A 25 9.89 -5.24 9.67
CA ALA A 25 9.90 -6.58 10.25
C ALA A 25 9.61 -7.69 9.21
N HIS A 26 8.90 -7.38 8.13
CA HIS A 26 8.55 -8.33 7.06
C HIS A 26 9.40 -8.13 5.79
N GLN A 27 10.42 -7.25 5.83
CA GLN A 27 11.21 -6.85 4.65
C GLN A 27 11.80 -8.06 3.91
N ASP A 28 12.45 -8.97 4.63
CA ASP A 28 13.10 -10.13 4.01
C ASP A 28 12.08 -11.14 3.46
N GLU A 29 10.91 -11.25 4.10
CA GLU A 29 9.83 -12.09 3.60
C GLU A 29 9.25 -11.55 2.30
N LEU A 30 8.98 -10.25 2.26
CA LEU A 30 8.53 -9.54 1.05
C LEU A 30 9.53 -9.68 -0.09
N ASN A 31 10.83 -9.54 0.20
CA ASN A 31 11.90 -9.72 -0.78
C ASN A 31 11.89 -11.15 -1.36
N ARG A 32 11.61 -12.19 -0.56
CA ARG A 32 11.54 -13.58 -1.02
C ARG A 32 10.30 -13.91 -1.87
N LEU A 33 9.27 -13.07 -1.83
CA LEU A 33 8.06 -13.20 -2.66
C LEU A 33 8.18 -12.48 -4.00
N ASN A 34 9.17 -11.60 -4.16
CA ASN A 34 9.31 -10.73 -5.31
C ASN A 34 9.74 -11.51 -6.56
N VAL A 35 8.76 -11.92 -7.36
CA VAL A 35 8.96 -12.64 -8.64
C VAL A 35 8.33 -11.92 -9.83
N TYR A 36 7.58 -10.85 -9.61
CA TYR A 36 6.87 -10.09 -10.63
C TYR A 36 6.96 -8.57 -10.38
N PRO A 37 7.11 -7.75 -11.45
CA PRO A 37 7.38 -8.14 -12.83
C PRO A 37 8.82 -8.61 -13.04
N VAL A 38 9.72 -8.25 -12.13
CA VAL A 38 11.14 -8.59 -12.15
C VAL A 38 11.49 -9.26 -10.82
N PRO A 39 12.17 -10.42 -10.84
CA PRO A 39 12.53 -11.22 -9.66
C PRO A 39 13.78 -10.69 -8.92
N ASP A 40 13.91 -9.38 -8.74
CA ASP A 40 15.14 -8.75 -8.20
C ASP A 40 15.22 -8.79 -6.67
N GLY A 41 14.21 -9.35 -6.01
CA GLY A 41 14.25 -9.59 -4.57
C GLY A 41 14.27 -8.31 -3.72
N ASP A 42 13.80 -7.18 -4.25
CA ASP A 42 13.92 -5.88 -3.59
C ASP A 42 12.59 -5.24 -3.14
N THR A 43 11.42 -5.85 -3.41
CA THR A 43 10.10 -5.24 -3.11
C THR A 43 9.98 -4.78 -1.65
N GLY A 44 10.37 -5.61 -0.69
CA GLY A 44 10.37 -5.25 0.73
C GLY A 44 11.32 -4.09 1.02
N THR A 45 12.54 -4.13 0.48
CA THR A 45 13.54 -3.06 0.61
C THR A 45 13.01 -1.73 0.05
N ASN A 46 12.43 -1.76 -1.14
CA ASN A 46 11.89 -0.61 -1.85
C ASN A 46 10.75 0.06 -1.07
N MET A 47 9.79 -0.73 -0.59
CA MET A 47 8.68 -0.23 0.22
C MET A 47 9.18 0.29 1.58
N ALA A 48 10.14 -0.37 2.23
CA ALA A 48 10.69 0.06 3.51
C ALA A 48 11.44 1.38 3.43
N LEU A 49 12.27 1.57 2.38
CA LEU A 49 12.93 2.85 2.13
C LEU A 49 11.92 3.97 1.82
N THR A 50 10.84 3.65 1.12
CA THR A 50 9.78 4.62 0.81
C THR A 50 9.11 5.11 2.10
N LEU A 51 8.77 4.20 3.03
CA LEU A 51 8.17 4.59 4.32
C LEU A 51 9.14 5.25 5.28
N GLU A 52 10.43 4.90 5.23
CA GLU A 52 11.45 5.60 6.00
C GLU A 52 11.50 7.08 5.60
N SER A 53 11.44 7.36 4.29
CA SER A 53 11.34 8.73 3.77
C SER A 53 10.09 9.45 4.28
N VAL A 54 8.93 8.77 4.30
CA VAL A 54 7.69 9.33 4.86
C VAL A 54 7.84 9.66 6.34
N ALA A 55 8.35 8.72 7.15
CA ALA A 55 8.50 8.93 8.58
C ALA A 55 9.44 10.10 8.90
N ASN A 56 10.52 10.24 8.13
CA ASN A 56 11.45 11.36 8.25
C ASN A 56 10.80 12.70 7.85
N GLU A 57 10.01 12.71 6.77
CA GLU A 57 9.31 13.91 6.30
C GLU A 57 8.24 14.38 7.29
N ILE A 58 7.53 13.46 7.95
CA ILE A 58 6.52 13.79 8.96
C ILE A 58 7.13 14.58 10.11
N GLY A 59 8.31 14.18 10.59
CA GLY A 59 9.04 14.89 11.65
C GLY A 59 8.13 15.32 12.81
N THR A 60 8.04 16.63 13.02
CA THR A 60 7.20 17.27 14.06
C THR A 60 5.93 17.90 13.50
N ALA A 61 5.41 17.45 12.36
CA ALA A 61 4.13 17.93 11.82
C ALA A 61 3.00 17.71 12.83
N ASP A 62 2.21 18.74 13.11
CA ASP A 62 1.25 18.71 14.22
C ASP A 62 -0.20 18.90 13.77
N THR A 63 -0.43 19.41 12.56
CA THR A 63 -1.77 19.58 11.99
C THR A 63 -2.08 18.51 10.92
N MET A 64 -3.37 18.25 10.67
CA MET A 64 -3.78 17.28 9.64
C MET A 64 -3.21 17.61 8.25
N PRO A 65 -3.28 18.88 7.75
CA PRO A 65 -2.70 19.22 6.45
C PRO A 65 -1.19 19.01 6.40
N GLU A 66 -0.46 19.30 7.48
CA GLU A 66 0.99 19.09 7.54
C GLU A 66 1.35 17.61 7.51
N VAL A 67 0.68 16.79 8.31
CA VAL A 67 0.90 15.32 8.34
C VAL A 67 0.57 14.71 6.97
N CYS A 68 -0.57 15.06 6.38
CA CYS A 68 -0.96 14.55 5.06
C CYS A 68 -0.01 15.02 3.95
N ARG A 69 0.41 16.28 3.96
CA ARG A 69 1.41 16.80 3.02
C ARG A 69 2.73 16.06 3.15
N ALA A 70 3.19 15.78 4.37
CA ALA A 70 4.41 15.02 4.61
C ALA A 70 4.28 13.57 4.14
N ILE A 71 3.12 12.92 4.34
CA ILE A 71 2.83 11.59 3.79
C ILE A 71 2.91 11.58 2.26
N ALA A 72 2.22 12.52 1.60
CA ALA A 72 2.20 12.59 0.15
C ALA A 72 3.59 12.94 -0.43
N HIS A 73 4.26 13.96 0.12
CA HIS A 73 5.55 14.42 -0.36
C HIS A 73 6.67 13.41 -0.07
N GLY A 74 6.78 12.95 1.18
CA GLY A 74 7.81 12.01 1.62
C GLY A 74 7.72 10.66 0.91
N SER A 75 6.50 10.19 0.61
CA SER A 75 6.31 8.94 -0.15
C SER A 75 6.68 9.10 -1.61
N LEU A 76 6.33 10.24 -2.25
CA LEU A 76 6.66 10.50 -3.65
C LEU A 76 8.17 10.65 -3.84
N MET A 77 8.82 11.48 -3.02
CA MET A 77 10.25 11.75 -3.12
C MET A 77 11.10 10.55 -2.66
N GLY A 78 10.55 9.74 -1.75
CA GLY A 78 11.19 8.52 -1.25
C GLY A 78 10.94 7.27 -2.09
N ALA A 79 10.04 7.32 -3.08
CA ALA A 79 9.62 6.15 -3.84
C ALA A 79 10.81 5.45 -4.51
N ARG A 80 11.01 4.16 -4.20
CA ARG A 80 12.03 3.30 -4.81
C ARG A 80 11.40 2.15 -5.58
N GLY A 81 11.87 1.92 -6.80
CA GLY A 81 11.34 0.87 -7.67
C GLY A 81 9.83 1.02 -7.94
N ASN A 82 9.24 0.02 -8.61
CA ASN A 82 7.81 0.05 -8.94
C ASN A 82 6.95 -0.05 -7.68
N SER A 83 7.34 -0.93 -6.74
CA SER A 83 6.61 -1.15 -5.49
C SER A 83 6.54 0.11 -4.63
N GLY A 84 7.63 0.90 -4.56
CA GLY A 84 7.64 2.20 -3.87
C GLY A 84 6.82 3.27 -4.58
N VAL A 85 6.81 3.31 -5.91
CA VAL A 85 5.96 4.24 -6.69
C VAL A 85 4.47 3.92 -6.51
N ILE A 86 4.08 2.65 -6.56
CA ILE A 86 2.69 2.27 -6.34
C ILE A 86 2.28 2.59 -4.89
N LEU A 87 3.13 2.26 -3.92
CA LEU A 87 2.91 2.61 -2.52
C LEU A 87 2.74 4.12 -2.33
N SER A 88 3.57 4.94 -2.98
CA SER A 88 3.45 6.40 -2.86
C SER A 88 2.12 6.93 -3.41
N GLN A 89 1.58 6.32 -4.47
CA GLN A 89 0.26 6.72 -4.97
C GLN A 89 -0.88 6.27 -4.06
N ILE A 90 -0.77 5.09 -3.42
CA ILE A 90 -1.72 4.65 -2.38
C ILE A 90 -1.72 5.65 -1.21
N LEU A 91 -0.54 5.96 -0.68
CA LEU A 91 -0.38 6.88 0.45
C LEU A 91 -0.85 8.30 0.11
N ARG A 92 -0.54 8.78 -1.10
CA ARG A 92 -1.04 10.06 -1.59
C ARG A 92 -2.57 10.07 -1.71
N GLY A 93 -3.18 9.00 -2.22
CA GLY A 93 -4.64 8.92 -2.32
C GLY A 93 -5.32 9.03 -0.95
N LEU A 94 -4.76 8.40 0.08
CA LEU A 94 -5.21 8.55 1.47
C LEU A 94 -5.02 9.99 1.97
N ALA A 95 -3.80 10.52 1.82
CA ALA A 95 -3.44 11.85 2.31
C ALA A 95 -4.28 12.97 1.67
N ASP A 96 -4.51 12.91 0.35
CA ASP A 96 -5.32 13.88 -0.38
C ASP A 96 -6.78 13.90 0.15
N THR A 97 -7.31 12.74 0.55
CA THR A 97 -8.65 12.64 1.16
C THR A 97 -8.68 13.19 2.58
N PHE A 98 -7.62 12.97 3.37
CA PHE A 98 -7.60 13.33 4.80
C PHE A 98 -7.19 14.77 5.07
N ALA A 99 -6.46 15.44 4.16
CA ALA A 99 -5.80 16.71 4.41
C ALA A 99 -6.72 17.85 4.89
N ALA A 100 -7.99 17.84 4.49
CA ALA A 100 -8.96 18.88 4.85
C ALA A 100 -9.79 18.56 6.11
N LEU A 101 -9.54 17.43 6.77
CA LEU A 101 -10.30 16.95 7.92
C LEU A 101 -9.63 17.34 9.25
N ASP A 102 -10.41 17.53 10.31
CA ASP A 102 -9.85 17.69 11.65
C ASP A 102 -9.46 16.34 12.27
N ALA A 103 -10.23 15.30 11.98
CA ALA A 103 -9.99 13.93 12.40
C ALA A 103 -10.67 12.94 11.43
N VAL A 104 -9.98 11.85 11.11
CA VAL A 104 -10.42 10.83 10.14
C VAL A 104 -11.33 9.81 10.82
N GLY A 105 -12.57 9.67 10.36
CA GLY A 105 -13.52 8.65 10.79
C GLY A 105 -13.65 7.46 9.82
N PRO A 106 -14.61 6.55 10.07
CA PRO A 106 -14.81 5.34 9.27
C PRO A 106 -15.08 5.64 7.79
N GLY A 107 -16.06 6.50 7.50
CA GLY A 107 -16.41 6.88 6.12
C GLY A 107 -15.29 7.63 5.39
N ASP A 108 -14.45 8.36 6.11
CA ASP A 108 -13.26 9.01 5.54
C ASP A 108 -12.24 7.95 5.10
N VAL A 109 -12.01 6.92 5.92
CA VAL A 109 -11.13 5.79 5.54
C VAL A 109 -11.66 5.03 4.34
N VAL A 110 -12.98 4.81 4.26
CA VAL A 110 -13.62 4.21 3.07
C VAL A 110 -13.33 5.04 1.81
N ALA A 111 -13.59 6.35 1.86
CA ALA A 111 -13.31 7.26 0.76
C ALA A 111 -11.80 7.30 0.42
N GLY A 112 -10.94 7.26 1.44
CA GLY A 112 -9.50 7.22 1.30
C GLY A 112 -9.00 5.96 0.60
N LEU A 113 -9.51 4.78 0.97
CA LEU A 113 -9.16 3.50 0.33
C LEU A 113 -9.59 3.47 -1.14
N ARG A 114 -10.79 3.96 -1.45
CA ARG A 114 -11.24 4.10 -2.85
C ARG A 114 -10.31 5.02 -3.64
N ARG A 115 -9.99 6.21 -3.08
CA ARG A 115 -9.08 7.16 -3.73
C ARG A 115 -7.66 6.60 -3.91
N ALA A 116 -7.17 5.84 -2.94
CA ALA A 116 -5.89 5.15 -2.99
C ALA A 116 -5.84 4.09 -4.08
N SER A 117 -6.92 3.28 -4.22
CA SER A 117 -7.07 2.34 -5.33
C SER A 117 -7.02 3.06 -6.68
N ASP A 118 -7.83 4.09 -6.86
CA ASP A 118 -7.87 4.84 -8.13
C ASP A 118 -6.50 5.45 -8.49
N ALA A 119 -5.81 6.02 -7.49
CA ALA A 119 -4.49 6.60 -7.67
C ALA A 119 -3.44 5.52 -8.05
N ALA A 120 -3.49 4.35 -7.41
CA ALA A 120 -2.59 3.24 -7.70
C ALA A 120 -2.78 2.70 -9.13
N TYR A 121 -4.02 2.52 -9.59
CA TYR A 121 -4.29 2.11 -10.97
C TYR A 121 -3.84 3.17 -11.99
N GLN A 122 -4.05 4.45 -11.69
CA GLN A 122 -3.62 5.55 -12.58
C GLN A 122 -2.09 5.70 -12.65
N ALA A 123 -1.36 5.21 -11.65
CA ALA A 123 0.10 5.26 -11.60
C ALA A 123 0.77 4.31 -12.61
N VAL A 124 0.05 3.27 -13.04
CA VAL A 124 0.61 2.17 -13.83
C VAL A 124 0.07 2.25 -15.25
N MET A 125 0.97 2.32 -16.24
CA MET A 125 0.59 2.43 -17.65
C MET A 125 -0.23 1.24 -18.15
N HIS A 126 0.10 0.03 -17.67
CA HIS A 126 -0.63 -1.20 -17.97
C HIS A 126 -0.95 -1.92 -16.65
N PRO A 127 -2.07 -1.58 -16.00
CA PRO A 127 -2.49 -2.23 -14.75
C PRO A 127 -2.70 -3.73 -14.96
N VAL A 128 -2.25 -4.55 -14.00
CA VAL A 128 -2.35 -6.01 -14.06
C VAL A 128 -3.02 -6.53 -12.80
N GLU A 129 -4.09 -7.31 -12.98
CA GLU A 129 -4.76 -8.01 -11.89
C GLU A 129 -3.90 -9.18 -11.35
N GLY A 130 -4.12 -9.54 -10.09
CA GLY A 130 -3.24 -10.45 -9.35
C GLY A 130 -2.02 -9.76 -8.75
N THR A 131 -2.04 -8.43 -8.63
CA THR A 131 -1.00 -7.62 -7.97
C THR A 131 -1.60 -6.82 -6.81
N ILE A 132 -0.78 -6.02 -6.10
CA ILE A 132 -1.22 -5.05 -5.10
C ILE A 132 -2.41 -4.19 -5.55
N LEU A 133 -2.55 -3.93 -6.86
CA LEU A 133 -3.67 -3.20 -7.44
C LEU A 133 -5.02 -3.91 -7.17
N THR A 134 -5.09 -5.22 -7.42
CA THR A 134 -6.28 -6.04 -7.11
C THR A 134 -6.59 -5.98 -5.61
N VAL A 135 -5.55 -6.12 -4.78
CA VAL A 135 -5.73 -6.19 -3.32
C VAL A 135 -6.25 -4.86 -2.75
N VAL A 136 -5.70 -3.72 -3.15
CA VAL A 136 -6.18 -2.41 -2.68
C VAL A 136 -7.59 -2.10 -3.19
N ARG A 137 -7.92 -2.51 -4.42
CA ARG A 137 -9.26 -2.34 -4.99
C ARG A 137 -10.30 -3.16 -4.24
N GLU A 138 -10.05 -4.45 -4.05
CA GLU A 138 -10.99 -5.34 -3.34
C GLU A 138 -11.11 -4.96 -1.86
N ALA A 139 -10.03 -4.50 -1.22
CA ALA A 139 -10.09 -3.96 0.14
C ALA A 139 -10.97 -2.70 0.23
N ALA A 140 -10.88 -1.79 -0.75
CA ALA A 140 -11.73 -0.61 -0.82
C ALA A 140 -13.21 -0.97 -1.05
N GLU A 141 -13.50 -1.89 -1.97
CA GLU A 141 -14.86 -2.39 -2.22
C GLU A 141 -15.46 -3.03 -0.96
N ALA A 142 -14.65 -3.76 -0.18
CA ALA A 142 -15.09 -4.38 1.06
C ALA A 142 -15.33 -3.35 2.19
N ALA A 143 -14.50 -2.32 2.27
CA ALA A 143 -14.69 -1.21 3.19
C ALA A 143 -16.00 -0.44 2.90
N GLU A 144 -16.28 -0.17 1.63
CA GLU A 144 -17.54 0.45 1.19
C GLU A 144 -18.75 -0.41 1.52
N ALA A 145 -18.66 -1.72 1.29
CA ALA A 145 -19.74 -2.64 1.63
C ALA A 145 -20.01 -2.71 3.15
N ALA A 146 -18.96 -2.59 3.98
CA ALA A 146 -19.11 -2.53 5.44
C ALA A 146 -19.80 -1.24 5.91
N ASP A 147 -19.42 -0.11 5.32
CA ASP A 147 -19.94 1.22 5.69
C ASP A 147 -21.22 1.63 4.95
N ALA A 148 -21.85 0.71 4.22
CA ALA A 148 -23.04 1.00 3.40
C ALA A 148 -24.19 1.67 4.18
N ASN A 149 -24.26 1.45 5.50
CA ASN A 149 -25.25 2.05 6.40
C ASN A 149 -24.69 3.13 7.34
N GLY A 150 -23.39 3.47 7.25
CA GLY A 150 -22.75 4.52 8.07
C GLY A 150 -22.72 4.27 9.58
N ALA A 151 -22.86 3.02 10.01
CA ALA A 151 -23.08 2.64 11.42
C ALA A 151 -22.01 1.69 11.98
N VAL A 152 -20.86 1.57 11.30
CA VAL A 152 -19.75 0.68 11.69
C VAL A 152 -18.59 1.49 12.25
N SER A 153 -17.84 0.90 13.18
CA SER A 153 -16.66 1.56 13.75
C SER A 153 -15.50 1.57 12.76
N LEU A 154 -14.51 2.42 13.02
CA LEU A 154 -13.29 2.48 12.21
C LEU A 154 -12.57 1.12 12.14
N VAL A 155 -12.54 0.40 13.26
CA VAL A 155 -11.91 -0.92 13.33
C VAL A 155 -12.71 -1.95 12.52
N ASP A 156 -14.04 -1.90 12.53
CA ASP A 156 -14.86 -2.82 11.73
C ASP A 156 -14.61 -2.64 10.22
N VAL A 157 -14.50 -1.39 9.76
CA VAL A 157 -14.14 -1.07 8.37
C VAL A 157 -12.77 -1.65 8.01
N LEU A 158 -11.77 -1.44 8.87
CA LEU A 158 -10.41 -1.92 8.63
C LEU A 158 -10.31 -3.45 8.71
N ASP A 159 -11.01 -4.09 9.63
CA ASP A 159 -11.09 -5.56 9.72
C ASP A 159 -11.67 -6.14 8.44
N ARG A 160 -12.77 -5.56 7.93
CA ARG A 160 -13.40 -6.03 6.70
C ARG A 160 -12.49 -5.84 5.49
N ALA A 161 -11.76 -4.73 5.43
CA ALA A 161 -10.76 -4.47 4.41
C ALA A 161 -9.59 -5.47 4.50
N LEU A 162 -9.08 -5.75 5.70
CA LEU A 162 -7.99 -6.70 5.95
C LEU A 162 -8.37 -8.12 5.55
N ASP A 163 -9.55 -8.59 5.93
CA ASP A 163 -10.00 -9.95 5.61
C ASP A 163 -10.15 -10.16 4.11
N THR A 164 -10.72 -9.16 3.41
CA THR A 164 -10.80 -9.20 1.95
C THR A 164 -9.42 -9.09 1.30
N ALA A 165 -8.52 -8.24 1.83
CA ALA A 165 -7.16 -8.14 1.33
C ALA A 165 -6.41 -9.49 1.44
N ARG A 166 -6.57 -10.21 2.56
CA ARG A 166 -5.99 -11.55 2.75
C ARG A 166 -6.54 -12.58 1.76
N GLU A 167 -7.85 -12.57 1.52
CA GLU A 167 -8.48 -13.39 0.50
C GLU A 167 -7.94 -13.07 -0.89
N SER A 168 -7.85 -11.78 -1.22
CA SER A 168 -7.33 -11.28 -2.49
C SER A 168 -5.89 -11.76 -2.72
N VAL A 169 -5.01 -11.56 -1.73
CA VAL A 169 -3.60 -12.01 -1.76
C VAL A 169 -3.52 -13.52 -2.04
N ARG A 170 -4.33 -14.34 -1.37
CA ARG A 170 -4.32 -15.79 -1.60
C ARG A 170 -4.74 -16.18 -3.02
N ARG A 171 -5.63 -15.40 -3.64
CA ARG A 171 -6.08 -15.61 -5.03
C ARG A 171 -5.14 -15.03 -6.08
N THR A 172 -4.15 -14.21 -5.72
CA THR A 172 -3.19 -13.64 -6.69
C THR A 172 -2.53 -14.68 -7.60
N PRO A 173 -2.18 -15.92 -7.18
CA PRO A 173 -1.67 -16.94 -8.08
C PRO A 173 -2.70 -17.44 -9.10
N GLU A 174 -3.99 -17.42 -8.77
CA GLU A 174 -5.06 -17.80 -9.71
C GLU A 174 -5.20 -16.75 -10.83
N LEU A 175 -4.88 -15.50 -10.53
CA LEU A 175 -5.00 -14.36 -11.44
C LEU A 175 -3.73 -14.12 -12.28
N LEU A 176 -2.55 -14.43 -11.73
CA LEU A 176 -1.27 -14.12 -12.37
C LEU A 176 -0.39 -15.37 -12.50
N PRO A 177 -0.21 -15.94 -13.72
CA PRO A 177 0.47 -17.22 -13.92
C PRO A 177 1.87 -17.32 -13.33
N VAL A 178 2.67 -16.25 -13.38
CA VAL A 178 4.04 -16.22 -12.84
C VAL A 178 4.08 -16.47 -11.32
N LEU A 179 3.07 -15.97 -10.58
CA LEU A 179 2.96 -16.18 -9.14
C LEU A 179 2.64 -17.65 -8.84
N ARG A 180 1.73 -18.24 -9.60
CA ARG A 180 1.39 -19.68 -9.52
C ARG A 180 2.57 -20.58 -9.85
N GLU A 181 3.31 -20.27 -10.90
CA GLU A 181 4.50 -21.02 -11.29
C GLU A 181 5.59 -20.95 -10.22
N ALA A 182 5.80 -19.78 -9.62
CA ALA A 182 6.72 -19.60 -8.50
C ALA A 182 6.18 -20.13 -7.16
N GLY A 183 4.88 -20.45 -7.08
CA GLY A 183 4.22 -20.94 -5.87
C GLY A 183 4.14 -19.91 -4.74
N VAL A 184 4.06 -18.62 -5.08
CA VAL A 184 3.99 -17.50 -4.13
C VAL A 184 2.82 -16.58 -4.44
N VAL A 185 2.44 -15.76 -3.46
CA VAL A 185 1.48 -14.67 -3.62
C VAL A 185 2.18 -13.37 -4.03
N ASP A 186 1.41 -12.36 -4.45
CA ASP A 186 1.96 -11.03 -4.75
C ASP A 186 2.58 -10.37 -3.50
N ALA A 187 3.84 -9.94 -3.62
CA ALA A 187 4.59 -9.34 -2.53
C ALA A 187 3.98 -8.00 -2.07
N GLY A 188 3.56 -7.15 -3.00
CA GLY A 188 2.95 -5.85 -2.67
C GLY A 188 1.58 -5.99 -2.01
N GLY A 189 0.76 -6.90 -2.51
CA GLY A 189 -0.52 -7.27 -1.91
C GLY A 189 -0.34 -7.82 -0.49
N TYR A 190 0.63 -8.73 -0.31
CA TYR A 190 0.98 -9.25 1.01
C TYR A 190 1.41 -8.13 1.97
N ALA A 191 2.26 -7.20 1.53
CA ALA A 191 2.64 -6.03 2.33
C ALA A 191 1.41 -5.26 2.80
N LEU A 192 0.42 -5.01 1.94
CA LEU A 192 -0.79 -4.29 2.33
C LEU A 192 -1.55 -4.98 3.50
N THR A 193 -1.57 -6.31 3.54
CA THR A 193 -2.21 -7.06 4.65
C THR A 193 -1.45 -6.94 5.96
N VAL A 194 -0.11 -7.00 5.93
CA VAL A 194 0.76 -6.79 7.10
C VAL A 194 0.49 -5.42 7.72
N VAL A 195 0.23 -4.44 6.87
CA VAL A 195 0.07 -3.04 7.25
C VAL A 195 -1.28 -2.79 7.86
N LEU A 196 -2.35 -3.21 7.18
CA LEU A 196 -3.71 -3.11 7.71
C LEU A 196 -3.80 -3.80 9.08
N SER A 197 -3.17 -4.97 9.22
CA SER A 197 -3.05 -5.66 10.50
C SER A 197 -2.31 -4.84 11.56
N GLY A 198 -1.15 -4.27 11.23
CA GLY A 198 -0.40 -3.38 12.12
C GLY A 198 -1.21 -2.18 12.61
N ILE A 199 -1.98 -1.56 11.71
CA ILE A 199 -2.88 -0.44 12.01
C ILE A 199 -3.99 -0.88 12.96
N ILE A 200 -4.65 -2.01 12.68
CA ILE A 200 -5.73 -2.53 13.54
C ILE A 200 -5.20 -2.82 14.97
N GLY A 201 -4.04 -3.47 15.09
CA GLY A 201 -3.40 -3.68 16.40
C GLY A 201 -3.14 -2.37 17.13
N ALA A 202 -2.75 -1.32 16.40
CA ALA A 202 -2.58 0.01 16.95
C ALA A 202 -3.85 0.61 17.53
N LEU A 203 -4.91 0.62 16.74
CA LEU A 203 -6.19 1.22 17.11
C LEU A 203 -6.83 0.48 18.29
N ARG A 204 -6.62 -0.84 18.37
CA ARG A 204 -7.06 -1.67 19.48
C ARG A 204 -6.17 -1.56 20.73
N GLY A 205 -4.95 -1.02 20.60
CA GLY A 205 -3.95 -1.04 21.67
C GLY A 205 -3.52 -2.46 22.06
N SER A 206 -3.55 -3.40 21.11
CA SER A 206 -3.25 -4.81 21.33
C SER A 206 -2.31 -5.36 20.24
N ALA A 207 -2.00 -6.65 20.30
CA ALA A 207 -1.21 -7.29 19.25
C ALA A 207 -1.94 -7.21 17.89
N PRO A 208 -1.20 -7.00 16.79
CA PRO A 208 -1.80 -6.98 15.45
C PRO A 208 -2.44 -8.34 15.11
N PRO A 209 -3.56 -8.37 14.37
CA PRO A 209 -4.13 -9.61 13.86
C PRO A 209 -3.08 -10.46 13.11
N PRO A 210 -2.91 -11.76 13.40
CA PRO A 210 -1.85 -12.55 12.79
C PRO A 210 -1.97 -12.55 11.26
N VAL A 211 -0.86 -12.36 10.57
CA VAL A 211 -0.78 -12.51 9.10
C VAL A 211 0.00 -13.78 8.81
N ALA A 212 -0.53 -14.62 7.91
CA ALA A 212 0.08 -15.92 7.62
C ALA A 212 1.39 -15.72 6.88
N HIS A 213 2.48 -16.23 7.46
CA HIS A 213 3.78 -16.24 6.81
C HIS A 213 3.74 -16.99 5.48
N GLN A 214 4.44 -16.44 4.49
CA GLN A 214 4.54 -16.98 3.16
C GLN A 214 5.85 -17.74 2.98
N ALA A 215 5.77 -18.90 2.32
CA ALA A 215 6.95 -19.63 1.91
C ALA A 215 7.71 -18.84 0.82
N ALA A 216 9.03 -19.02 0.77
CA ALA A 216 9.84 -18.41 -0.28
C ALA A 216 9.45 -18.95 -1.66
N ALA A 217 9.68 -18.14 -2.70
CA ALA A 217 9.50 -18.54 -4.09
C ALA A 217 10.23 -19.84 -4.40
N ARG A 218 9.52 -20.77 -5.05
CA ARG A 218 10.15 -21.98 -5.59
C ARG A 218 11.03 -21.56 -6.76
N VAL A 219 12.30 -21.94 -6.71
CA VAL A 219 13.20 -21.77 -7.85
C VAL A 219 12.78 -22.77 -8.92
N THR A 220 11.90 -22.36 -9.83
CA THR A 220 11.43 -23.20 -10.94
C THR A 220 12.29 -23.05 -12.19
N HIS A 221 12.99 -21.93 -12.36
CA HIS A 221 13.92 -21.69 -13.47
C HIS A 221 15.17 -20.91 -13.00
N PRO A 222 16.40 -21.44 -13.18
CA PRO A 222 17.63 -20.73 -12.81
C PRO A 222 17.99 -19.54 -13.73
N GLN A 223 17.23 -19.31 -14.80
CA GLN A 223 17.51 -18.28 -15.81
C GLN A 223 16.22 -17.63 -16.29
N HIS A 224 16.11 -16.31 -16.14
CA HIS A 224 15.03 -15.52 -16.75
C HIS A 224 15.25 -15.41 -18.26
N SER A 225 14.21 -15.74 -19.03
CA SER A 225 14.21 -15.70 -20.51
C SER A 225 13.80 -14.34 -21.08
N SER A 226 13.33 -13.38 -20.26
CA SER A 226 12.99 -12.04 -20.73
C SER A 226 14.07 -11.03 -20.32
N THR A 227 14.82 -10.55 -21.31
CA THR A 227 15.86 -9.53 -21.17
C THR A 227 15.34 -8.10 -21.40
N THR A 228 14.04 -7.93 -21.63
CA THR A 228 13.46 -6.68 -22.15
C THR A 228 13.61 -5.51 -21.18
N TYR A 229 13.49 -5.76 -19.88
CA TYR A 229 13.65 -4.74 -18.84
C TYR A 229 14.53 -5.30 -17.72
N ARG A 230 15.69 -4.69 -17.49
CA ARG A 230 16.66 -5.11 -16.47
C ARG A 230 16.74 -4.16 -15.27
N TYR A 231 16.18 -2.97 -15.41
CA TYR A 231 16.21 -1.92 -14.40
C TYR A 231 14.88 -1.17 -14.43
N CYS A 232 14.35 -0.83 -13.25
CA CYS A 232 13.24 0.10 -13.12
C CYS A 232 13.78 1.54 -13.15
N THR A 233 13.31 2.36 -14.09
CA THR A 233 13.61 3.80 -14.12
C THR A 233 12.34 4.57 -13.80
N ASN A 234 12.36 5.30 -12.69
CA ASN A 234 11.26 6.14 -12.24
C ASN A 234 11.70 7.60 -12.17
N PHE A 235 10.81 8.52 -12.50
CA PHE A 235 11.03 9.95 -12.39
C PHE A 235 9.80 10.61 -11.76
N ALA A 236 10.03 11.61 -10.90
CA ALA A 236 8.98 12.45 -10.35
C ALA A 236 8.95 13.78 -11.13
N VAL A 237 7.76 14.21 -11.54
CA VAL A 237 7.56 15.50 -12.23
C VAL A 237 6.67 16.39 -11.37
N THR A 238 7.16 17.58 -11.03
CA THR A 238 6.44 18.59 -10.23
C THR A 238 6.23 19.86 -11.05
N GLY A 239 5.03 20.43 -11.02
CA GLY A 239 4.71 21.64 -11.77
C GLY A 239 3.22 22.01 -11.68
N ALA A 240 2.86 23.19 -12.19
CA ALA A 240 1.47 23.63 -12.30
C ALA A 240 0.88 23.25 -13.66
N GLY A 241 -0.42 22.91 -13.71
CA GLY A 241 -1.11 22.57 -14.97
C GLY A 241 -0.70 21.23 -15.58
N LEU A 242 -0.15 20.30 -14.79
CA LEU A 242 0.21 18.96 -15.28
C LEU A 242 -1.05 18.11 -15.51
N GLU A 243 -1.23 17.60 -16.73
CA GLU A 243 -2.33 16.69 -17.08
C GLU A 243 -1.90 15.21 -16.94
N GLN A 244 -2.37 14.51 -15.91
CA GLN A 244 -2.01 13.11 -15.64
C GLN A 244 -2.35 12.12 -16.78
N ARG A 245 -3.31 12.44 -17.66
CA ARG A 245 -3.84 11.49 -18.66
C ARG A 245 -3.29 11.69 -20.07
N ARG A 246 -2.53 12.76 -20.32
CA ARG A 246 -2.06 13.10 -21.67
C ARG A 246 -0.63 12.65 -21.87
N PHE A 247 -0.42 11.34 -21.97
CA PHE A 247 0.86 10.79 -22.39
C PHE A 247 0.97 10.89 -23.91
N VAL A 248 1.77 11.84 -24.40
CA VAL A 248 2.11 11.90 -25.82
C VAL A 248 3.24 10.91 -26.04
N ARG A 249 2.99 9.85 -26.83
CA ARG A 249 4.04 8.90 -27.19
C ARG A 249 5.16 9.69 -27.88
N ALA A 250 6.37 9.63 -27.34
CA ALA A 250 7.53 10.26 -27.98
C ALA A 250 7.67 9.68 -29.40
N LEU A 251 7.87 10.59 -30.37
CA LEU A 251 8.14 10.26 -31.78
C LEU A 251 9.39 9.39 -31.92
#